data_AF-A0A914Z3E8-F1
#
_entry.id   AF-A0A914Z3E8-F1
#
_cell.length_a   1.000
_cell.length_b   1.000
_cell.length_c   1.000
_cell.angle_alpha   90.00
_cell.angle_beta   90.00
_cell.angle_gamma   90.00
#
_symmetry.space_group_name_H-M   'P 1'
#
loop_
_entity.id
_entity.type
_entity.pdbx_description
1 polymer ?
#
loop_
_entity_poly.entity_id
_entity_poly.type
_entity_poly.pdbx_seq_one_letter_code
_entity_poly.pdbx_strand_id
1 'polypeptide(L)'
;MSYILVKKPALLPGSGAPEMEVAVKLRGSRFLKTGLFNKKKAYLVAYADAMELIPYTLAENAGLSLIETVTVLHRQHVNGNKDFGINVRKGAVTNIKEENVLQPLLVTSFAIKQASETIRSILKIDDIKNSDSAIGYEMFKILQFFKLFHEFISLSETPAS
;
A
#
# COMPACT_ATOMS: atom_id res chain seq x y z
N MET A 1 -12.98 13.90 14.00
CA MET A 1 -13.39 12.50 13.74
C MET A 1 -14.79 12.34 13.13
N SER A 2 -15.80 13.14 13.52
CA SER A 2 -17.21 12.92 13.12
C SER A 2 -17.51 12.99 11.61
N TYR A 3 -17.01 13.99 10.88
CA TYR A 3 -17.34 14.18 9.45
C TYR A 3 -16.91 13.01 8.53
N ILE A 4 -15.76 12.39 8.84
CA ILE A 4 -15.15 11.34 8.03
C ILE A 4 -15.98 10.05 8.09
N LEU A 5 -16.52 9.73 9.28
CA LEU A 5 -17.36 8.55 9.51
C LEU A 5 -18.77 8.72 8.94
N VAL A 6 -19.28 9.95 8.87
CA VAL A 6 -20.55 10.26 8.19
C VAL A 6 -20.45 10.00 6.68
N LYS A 7 -19.30 10.28 6.05
CA LYS A 7 -19.09 10.03 4.61
C LYS A 7 -18.83 8.56 4.28
N LYS A 8 -18.02 7.88 5.08
CA LYS A 8 -17.77 6.43 4.95
C LYS A 8 -17.68 5.81 6.35
N PRO A 9 -18.71 5.08 6.80
CA PRO A 9 -18.73 4.44 8.12
C PRO A 9 -17.95 3.12 8.10
N ALA A 10 -16.65 3.20 7.80
CA ALA A 10 -15.78 2.03 7.79
C ALA A 10 -14.46 2.32 8.52
N LEU A 11 -14.09 1.40 9.42
CA LEU A 11 -12.87 1.43 10.20
C LEU A 11 -11.95 0.29 9.76
N LEU A 12 -10.66 0.55 9.78
CA LEU A 12 -9.60 -0.41 9.50
C LEU A 12 -8.67 -0.53 10.71
N PRO A 13 -7.98 -1.67 10.88
CA PRO A 13 -6.82 -1.73 11.76
C PRO A 13 -5.80 -0.66 11.33
N GLY A 14 -5.23 0.06 12.30
CA GLY A 14 -4.26 1.13 12.04
C GLY A 14 -2.81 0.65 12.02
N SER A 15 -1.89 1.59 12.25
CA SER A 15 -0.47 1.32 12.55
C SER A 15 0.29 0.45 11.53
N GLY A 16 0.08 0.71 10.24
CA GLY A 16 0.80 0.05 9.15
C GLY A 16 0.22 -1.31 8.72
N ALA A 17 -0.86 -1.79 9.38
CA ALA A 17 -1.53 -3.04 9.04
C ALA A 17 -2.11 -3.06 7.60
N PRO A 18 -2.89 -2.05 7.15
CA PRO A 18 -3.49 -2.10 5.82
C PRO A 18 -2.45 -1.93 4.72
N GLU A 19 -1.37 -1.17 4.96
CA GLU A 19 -0.27 -1.00 4.02
C GLU A 19 0.50 -2.31 3.81
N MET A 20 0.79 -3.05 4.88
CA MET A 20 1.41 -4.38 4.79
C MET A 20 0.49 -5.38 4.09
N GLU A 21 -0.80 -5.38 4.42
CA GLU A 21 -1.78 -6.27 3.78
C GLU A 21 -1.86 -6.02 2.26
N VAL A 22 -1.81 -4.76 1.84
CA VAL A 22 -1.74 -4.41 0.43
C VAL A 22 -0.46 -4.94 -0.18
N ALA A 23 0.71 -4.71 0.42
CA ALA A 23 1.98 -5.22 -0.09
C ALA A 23 1.98 -6.75 -0.28
N VAL A 24 1.50 -7.50 0.71
CA VAL A 24 1.40 -8.97 0.67
C VAL A 24 0.45 -9.43 -0.44
N LYS A 25 -0.72 -8.82 -0.57
CA LYS A 25 -1.67 -9.18 -1.65
C LYS A 25 -1.10 -8.93 -3.03
N LEU A 26 -0.34 -7.84 -3.21
CA LEU A 26 0.24 -7.50 -4.49
C LEU A 26 1.38 -8.45 -4.86
N ARG A 27 2.20 -8.83 -3.89
CA ARG A 27 3.23 -9.88 -4.05
C ARG A 27 2.61 -11.27 -4.30
N GLY A 28 1.44 -11.55 -3.72
CA GLY A 28 0.69 -12.79 -3.93
C GLY A 28 -0.17 -12.82 -5.20
N SER A 29 -0.32 -11.69 -5.89
CA SER A 29 -1.26 -11.54 -7.00
C SER A 29 -0.88 -12.42 -8.20
N ARG A 30 -1.90 -13.00 -8.86
CA ARG A 30 -1.76 -13.88 -10.03
C ARG A 30 -0.95 -13.23 -11.16
N PHE A 31 -0.97 -11.90 -11.27
CA PHE A 31 -0.20 -11.13 -12.25
C PHE A 31 1.32 -11.33 -12.18
N LEU A 32 1.87 -11.70 -11.02
CA LEU A 32 3.29 -12.05 -10.88
C LEU A 32 3.58 -13.50 -11.33
N LYS A 33 2.59 -14.39 -11.21
CA LYS A 33 2.70 -15.83 -11.53
C LYS A 33 2.47 -16.12 -13.02
N THR A 34 1.60 -15.37 -13.68
CA THR A 34 1.37 -15.51 -15.12
C THR A 34 2.49 -14.82 -15.92
N GLY A 35 2.85 -15.34 -17.09
CA GLY A 35 3.92 -14.80 -17.96
C GLY A 35 3.63 -13.43 -18.61
N LEU A 36 2.98 -12.50 -17.89
CA LEU A 36 2.84 -11.12 -18.35
C LEU A 36 4.23 -10.44 -18.44
N PHE A 37 4.40 -9.61 -19.47
CA PHE A 37 5.57 -8.79 -19.77
C PHE A 37 6.36 -8.34 -18.52
N ASN A 38 7.67 -8.59 -18.49
CA ASN A 38 8.59 -8.28 -17.38
C ASN A 38 8.41 -6.89 -16.75
N LYS A 39 8.02 -5.90 -17.56
CA LYS A 39 7.75 -4.53 -17.11
C LYS A 39 6.60 -4.47 -16.10
N LYS A 40 5.46 -5.14 -16.36
CA LYS A 40 4.27 -5.17 -15.47
C LYS A 40 4.51 -5.82 -14.12
N LYS A 41 5.38 -6.81 -14.07
CA LYS A 41 5.75 -7.46 -12.80
C LYS A 41 6.54 -6.51 -11.92
N ALA A 42 7.52 -5.84 -12.49
CA ALA A 42 8.34 -4.88 -11.76
C ALA A 42 7.52 -3.65 -11.30
N TYR A 43 6.47 -3.27 -12.05
CA TYR A 43 5.48 -2.27 -11.63
C TYR A 43 4.79 -2.65 -10.30
N LEU A 44 4.34 -3.89 -10.17
CA LEU A 44 3.69 -4.43 -8.97
C LEU A 44 4.64 -4.58 -7.78
N VAL A 45 5.88 -5.02 -8.03
CA VAL A 45 6.88 -5.17 -6.98
C VAL A 45 7.25 -3.81 -6.39
N ALA A 46 7.58 -2.82 -7.23
CA ALA A 46 7.96 -1.50 -6.76
C ALA A 46 6.85 -0.82 -5.95
N TYR A 47 5.58 -1.07 -6.28
CA TYR A 47 4.47 -0.56 -5.48
C TYR A 47 4.33 -1.28 -4.13
N ALA A 48 4.47 -2.60 -4.10
CA ALA A 48 4.47 -3.35 -2.84
C ALA A 48 5.59 -2.87 -1.91
N ASP A 49 6.77 -2.60 -2.46
CA ASP A 49 7.92 -2.06 -1.72
C ASP A 49 7.62 -0.65 -1.18
N ALA A 50 6.98 0.20 -1.97
CA ALA A 50 6.56 1.54 -1.53
C ALA A 50 5.52 1.48 -0.39
N MET A 51 4.63 0.49 -0.38
CA MET A 51 3.69 0.29 0.72
C MET A 51 4.38 -0.22 1.99
N GLU A 52 5.42 -1.06 1.88
CA GLU A 52 6.23 -1.51 3.02
C GLU A 52 7.09 -0.40 3.64
N LEU A 53 7.34 0.70 2.92
CA LEU A 53 8.06 1.86 3.46
C LEU A 53 7.30 2.51 4.63
N ILE A 54 5.97 2.53 4.61
CA ILE A 54 5.16 3.15 5.66
C ILE A 54 5.36 2.48 7.03
N PRO A 55 5.22 1.14 7.17
CA PRO A 55 5.54 0.45 8.42
C PRO A 55 7.03 0.52 8.76
N TYR A 56 7.93 0.61 7.77
CA TYR A 56 9.36 0.81 8.01
C TYR A 56 9.63 2.13 8.73
N THR A 57 9.15 3.25 8.17
CA THR A 57 9.27 4.58 8.78
C THR A 57 8.59 4.65 10.15
N LEU A 58 7.48 3.93 10.34
CA LEU A 58 6.80 3.86 11.64
C LEU A 58 7.65 3.12 12.69
N ALA A 59 8.29 2.01 12.33
CA ALA A 59 9.21 1.29 13.21
C ALA A 59 10.44 2.14 13.55
N GLU A 60 10.97 2.89 12.58
CA GLU A 60 12.11 3.80 12.77
C GLU A 60 11.78 4.90 13.77
N ASN A 61 10.65 5.58 13.55
CA ASN A 61 10.17 6.65 14.44
C ASN A 61 9.82 6.13 15.85
N ALA A 62 9.50 4.85 15.98
CA ALA A 62 9.26 4.18 17.25
C ALA A 62 10.54 3.72 17.96
N GLY A 63 11.71 3.86 17.33
CA GLY A 63 12.98 3.36 17.87
C GLY A 63 13.09 1.84 17.90
N LEU A 64 12.30 1.14 17.08
CA LEU A 64 12.28 -0.33 17.02
C LEU A 64 13.26 -0.86 15.98
N SER A 65 13.64 -2.12 16.15
CA SER A 65 14.40 -2.84 15.12
C SER A 65 13.57 -2.96 13.84
N LEU A 66 13.98 -2.21 12.81
CA LEU A 66 13.33 -2.09 11.51
C LEU A 66 13.13 -3.45 10.84
N ILE A 67 14.22 -4.20 10.68
CA ILE A 67 14.23 -5.49 10.01
C ILE A 67 13.33 -6.47 10.75
N GLU A 68 13.47 -6.58 12.07
CA GLU A 68 12.72 -7.56 12.86
C GLU A 68 11.22 -7.23 12.86
N THR A 69 10.87 -5.98 13.11
CA THR A 69 9.48 -5.53 13.21
C THR A 69 8.75 -5.73 11.89
N VAL A 70 9.33 -5.28 10.78
CA VAL A 70 8.71 -5.41 9.44
C VAL A 70 8.67 -6.87 9.00
N THR A 71 9.69 -7.69 9.31
CA THR A 71 9.68 -9.12 8.99
C THR A 71 8.60 -9.86 9.77
N VAL A 72 8.45 -9.59 11.06
CA VAL A 72 7.39 -10.19 11.88
C VAL A 72 6.02 -9.76 11.36
N LEU A 73 5.84 -8.48 11.07
CA LEU A 73 4.59 -7.95 10.51
C LEU A 73 4.25 -8.64 9.18
N HIS A 74 5.21 -8.70 8.25
CA HIS A 74 5.03 -9.37 6.97
C HIS A 74 4.61 -10.83 7.13
N ARG A 75 5.28 -11.58 8.02
CA ARG A 75 4.93 -12.99 8.32
C ARG A 75 3.50 -13.13 8.85
N GLN A 76 3.05 -12.25 9.74
CA GLN A 76 1.68 -12.28 10.26
C GLN A 76 0.66 -12.08 9.12
N HIS A 77 0.88 -11.11 8.25
CA HIS A 77 -0.01 -10.85 7.11
C HIS A 77 0.00 -11.96 6.07
N VAL A 78 1.15 -12.58 5.79
CA VAL A 78 1.25 -13.77 4.92
C VAL A 78 0.46 -14.94 5.50
N ASN A 79 0.44 -15.10 6.82
CA ASN A 79 -0.34 -16.12 7.52
C ASN A 79 -1.85 -15.81 7.60
N GLY A 80 -2.29 -14.68 7.05
CA GLY A 80 -3.71 -14.26 7.02
C GLY A 80 -4.15 -13.41 8.20
N ASN A 81 -3.24 -13.03 9.10
CA ASN A 81 -3.53 -12.19 10.26
C ASN A 81 -3.52 -10.70 9.90
N LYS A 82 -4.59 -10.23 9.25
CA LYS A 82 -4.72 -8.88 8.67
C LYS A 82 -4.87 -7.75 9.70
N ASP A 83 -5.23 -8.10 10.93
CA ASP A 83 -5.49 -7.17 12.02
C ASP A 83 -4.22 -6.83 12.83
N PHE A 84 -3.08 -7.42 12.48
CA PHE A 84 -1.79 -7.16 13.13
C PHE A 84 -1.13 -5.90 12.58
N GLY A 85 -0.43 -5.16 13.43
CA GLY A 85 0.25 -3.93 13.07
C GLY A 85 1.36 -3.61 14.07
N ILE A 86 2.06 -2.49 13.87
CA ILE A 86 3.18 -2.08 14.73
C ILE A 86 2.65 -1.36 15.96
N ASN A 87 2.88 -1.93 17.14
CA ASN A 87 2.50 -1.29 18.39
C ASN A 87 3.69 -0.53 18.99
N VAL A 88 3.66 0.79 18.88
CA VAL A 88 4.69 1.69 19.41
C VAL A 88 4.77 1.64 20.94
N ARG A 89 3.66 1.39 21.63
CA ARG A 89 3.63 1.36 23.11
C ARG A 89 4.26 0.09 23.68
N LYS A 90 4.07 -1.04 23.01
CA LYS A 90 4.62 -2.35 23.42
C LYS A 90 5.93 -2.68 22.72
N GLY A 91 6.32 -1.90 21.71
CA GLY A 91 7.50 -2.14 20.89
C GLY A 91 7.47 -3.44 20.10
N ALA A 92 6.27 -3.93 19.76
CA ALA A 92 6.08 -5.24 19.15
C ALA A 92 4.94 -5.23 18.12
N VAL A 93 4.90 -6.25 17.27
CA VAL A 93 3.78 -6.47 16.35
C VAL A 93 2.68 -7.22 17.10
N THR A 94 1.51 -6.60 17.25
CA THR A 94 0.37 -7.17 18.01
C THR A 94 -0.93 -7.03 17.23
N ASN A 95 -2.02 -7.64 17.71
CA ASN A 95 -3.35 -7.44 17.14
C ASN A 95 -3.87 -6.04 17.51
N ILE A 96 -3.85 -5.14 16.53
CA ILE A 96 -4.09 -3.70 16.73
C ILE A 96 -5.58 -3.37 16.76
N LYS A 97 -6.41 -4.26 16.22
CA LYS A 97 -7.85 -4.21 16.36
C LYS A 97 -8.30 -4.50 17.79
N GLU A 98 -7.71 -5.50 18.45
CA GLU A 98 -7.98 -5.79 19.87
C GLU A 98 -7.54 -4.63 20.77
N GLU A 99 -6.51 -3.90 20.38
CA GLU A 99 -6.01 -2.72 21.11
C GLU A 99 -6.78 -1.43 20.80
N ASN A 100 -7.89 -1.50 20.04
CA ASN A 100 -8.73 -0.36 19.64
C ASN A 100 -7.98 0.75 18.90
N VAL A 101 -6.86 0.42 18.23
CA VAL A 101 -6.12 1.36 17.39
C VAL A 101 -6.67 1.24 15.96
N LEU A 102 -7.78 1.93 15.74
CA LEU A 102 -8.51 1.93 14.48
C LEU A 102 -8.35 3.25 13.75
N GLN A 103 -8.25 3.17 12.42
CA GLN A 103 -8.22 4.35 11.55
C GLN A 103 -9.40 4.34 10.58
N PRO A 104 -9.96 5.51 10.22
CA PRO A 104 -11.02 5.58 9.22
C PRO A 104 -10.51 5.16 7.84
N LEU A 105 -11.22 4.26 7.18
CA LEU A 105 -10.91 3.82 5.81
C LEU A 105 -10.75 4.99 4.84
N LEU A 106 -11.57 6.03 5.01
CA LEU A 106 -11.55 7.19 4.13
C LEU A 106 -10.20 7.91 4.16
N VAL A 107 -9.51 7.95 5.30
CA VAL A 107 -8.21 8.65 5.42
C VAL A 107 -7.15 7.91 4.62
N THR A 108 -6.98 6.62 4.86
CA THR A 108 -5.97 5.78 4.17
C THR A 108 -6.24 5.73 2.66
N SER A 109 -7.49 5.47 2.27
CA SER A 109 -7.86 5.40 0.84
C SER A 109 -7.70 6.74 0.11
N PHE A 110 -8.04 7.84 0.76
CA PHE A 110 -7.85 9.17 0.20
C PHE A 110 -6.37 9.53 0.08
N ALA A 111 -5.56 9.24 1.12
CA ALA A 111 -4.12 9.51 1.11
C ALA A 111 -3.42 8.76 -0.04
N ILE A 112 -3.70 7.45 -0.19
CA ILE A 112 -3.16 6.65 -1.28
C ILE A 112 -3.60 7.23 -2.64
N LYS A 113 -4.89 7.57 -2.79
CA LYS A 113 -5.42 8.14 -4.03
C LYS A 113 -4.74 9.46 -4.39
N GLN A 114 -4.61 10.38 -3.44
CA GLN A 114 -3.99 11.68 -3.68
C GLN A 114 -2.50 11.54 -4.00
N ALA A 115 -1.77 10.72 -3.25
CA ALA A 115 -0.36 10.43 -3.54
C ALA A 115 -0.19 9.93 -4.99
N SER A 116 -1.10 9.06 -5.44
CA SER A 116 -1.11 8.53 -6.81
C SER A 116 -1.32 9.62 -7.87
N GLU A 117 -2.30 10.51 -7.67
CA GLU A 117 -2.59 11.60 -8.62
C GLU A 117 -1.49 12.66 -8.64
N THR A 118 -0.88 12.96 -7.50
CA THR A 118 0.27 13.87 -7.41
C THR A 118 1.46 13.30 -8.17
N ILE A 119 1.81 12.02 -7.94
CA ILE A 119 2.89 11.34 -8.67
C ILE A 119 2.60 11.38 -10.18
N ARG A 120 1.41 10.98 -10.60
CA ARG A 120 0.97 11.05 -12.01
C ARG A 120 1.13 12.45 -12.63
N SER A 121 0.85 13.50 -11.87
CA SER A 121 1.00 14.88 -12.33
C SER A 121 2.47 15.27 -12.51
N ILE A 122 3.34 14.86 -11.60
CA ILE A 122 4.79 15.08 -11.68
C ILE A 122 5.37 14.39 -12.93
N LEU A 123 5.00 13.14 -13.18
CA LEU A 123 5.57 12.39 -14.30
C LEU A 123 5.07 12.82 -15.68
N LYS A 124 3.87 13.40 -15.75
CA LYS A 124 3.41 14.08 -16.97
C LYS A 124 4.28 15.30 -17.31
N ILE A 125 4.88 15.94 -16.30
CA ILE A 125 5.77 17.09 -16.50
C ILE A 125 7.15 16.60 -16.98
N ASP A 126 7.62 15.45 -16.49
CA ASP A 126 8.91 14.85 -16.90
C ASP A 126 8.90 14.22 -18.30
N ASP A 127 7.75 13.89 -18.88
CA ASP A 127 7.66 13.48 -20.30
C ASP A 127 8.15 14.58 -21.27
N ILE A 128 8.33 15.82 -20.78
CA ILE A 128 8.90 16.97 -21.53
C ILE A 128 10.45 16.99 -21.46
N LYS A 129 11.10 16.24 -20.55
CA LYS A 129 12.57 16.20 -20.41
C LYS A 129 13.09 14.80 -20.03
N ASN A 130 13.68 14.12 -21.01
CA ASN A 130 14.52 12.92 -20.93
C ASN A 130 13.83 11.56 -21.16
N SER A 131 13.79 11.17 -22.43
CA SER A 131 14.03 9.79 -22.83
C SER A 131 15.43 9.35 -22.35
N ASP A 132 15.52 8.16 -21.73
CA ASP A 132 16.76 7.40 -21.41
C ASP A 132 17.44 7.59 -20.04
N SER A 133 16.70 7.43 -18.93
CA SER A 133 17.35 7.06 -17.66
C SER A 133 16.63 5.91 -16.93
N ALA A 134 17.42 4.92 -16.48
CA ALA A 134 16.96 3.67 -15.85
C ALA A 134 16.15 3.89 -14.55
N ILE A 135 16.38 5.01 -13.87
CA ILE A 135 15.67 5.43 -12.65
C ILE A 135 14.24 5.91 -13.00
N GLY A 136 14.06 6.58 -14.14
CA GLY A 136 12.75 6.94 -14.68
C GLY A 136 11.91 5.70 -15.01
N TYR A 137 12.55 4.61 -15.44
CA TYR A 137 11.88 3.33 -15.70
C TYR A 137 11.43 2.59 -14.42
N GLU A 138 12.22 2.64 -13.32
CA GLU A 138 11.83 2.06 -12.01
C GLU A 138 10.75 2.87 -11.29
N MET A 139 10.59 4.14 -11.65
CA MET A 139 9.49 4.96 -11.16
C MET A 139 8.26 4.87 -12.07
N PHE A 140 8.42 4.80 -13.40
CA PHE A 140 7.41 4.41 -14.40
C PHE A 140 6.79 3.04 -14.06
N LYS A 141 7.65 2.16 -13.54
CA LYS A 141 7.51 1.34 -12.32
C LYS A 141 6.11 1.36 -11.64
N ILE A 142 6.04 2.22 -10.66
CA ILE A 142 4.97 2.40 -9.70
C ILE A 142 3.69 2.98 -10.36
N LEU A 143 3.72 3.48 -11.61
CA LEU A 143 2.54 4.07 -12.26
C LEU A 143 1.70 3.12 -13.10
N GLN A 144 2.32 2.18 -13.81
CA GLN A 144 1.51 1.18 -14.51
C GLN A 144 0.74 0.29 -13.55
N PHE A 145 1.23 0.19 -12.31
CA PHE A 145 0.54 -0.41 -11.18
C PHE A 145 -0.82 0.24 -10.87
N PHE A 146 -0.86 1.57 -10.77
CA PHE A 146 -2.10 2.29 -10.45
C PHE A 146 -3.10 2.35 -11.60
N LYS A 147 -2.61 2.34 -12.85
CA LYS A 147 -3.46 2.34 -14.04
C LYS A 147 -4.33 1.08 -14.14
N LEU A 148 -3.79 -0.08 -13.74
CA LEU A 148 -4.52 -1.36 -13.68
C LEU A 148 -5.48 -1.46 -12.48
N PHE A 149 -5.14 -0.82 -11.36
CA PHE A 149 -5.98 -0.81 -10.16
C PHE A 149 -7.25 0.05 -10.34
N HIS A 150 -7.14 1.14 -11.12
CA HIS A 150 -8.29 1.96 -11.52
C HIS A 150 -9.26 1.18 -12.43
N GLU A 151 -8.77 0.39 -13.39
CA GLU A 151 -9.62 -0.50 -14.21
C GLU A 151 -10.31 -1.59 -13.38
N PHE A 152 -9.64 -2.12 -12.36
CA PHE A 152 -10.21 -3.16 -11.47
C PHE A 152 -11.34 -2.61 -10.58
N ILE A 153 -11.21 -1.38 -10.07
CA ILE A 153 -12.27 -0.73 -9.31
C ILE A 153 -13.44 -0.34 -10.22
N SER A 154 -13.17 0.16 -11.43
CA SER A 154 -14.23 0.47 -12.41
C SER A 154 -15.04 -0.75 -12.86
N LEU A 155 -14.46 -1.96 -12.84
CA LEU A 155 -15.17 -3.22 -13.12
C LEU A 155 -15.95 -3.77 -11.91
N SER A 156 -15.65 -3.33 -10.69
CA SER A 156 -16.41 -3.68 -9.48
C SER A 156 -17.62 -2.76 -9.22
N GLU A 157 -17.68 -1.64 -9.96
CA GLU A 157 -18.76 -0.64 -9.89
C GLU A 157 -19.74 -0.72 -11.07
N THR A 158 -19.66 -1.74 -11.94
CA THR A 158 -20.79 -2.03 -12.84
C THR A 158 -21.83 -2.86 -12.08
N PRO A 159 -23.01 -2.30 -11.77
CA PRO A 159 -24.11 -3.12 -11.26
C PRO A 159 -24.45 -4.17 -12.32
N ALA A 160 -24.55 -5.43 -11.89
CA ALA A 160 -25.27 -6.45 -12.66
C ALA A 160 -26.68 -5.92 -12.89
N SER A 161 -26.94 -5.52 -14.14
CA SER A 161 -28.28 -5.29 -14.70
C SER A 161 -29.08 -6.58 -14.70
#